data_AF-A0A5E4NH93-F1
#
_entry.id   AF-A0A5E4NH93-F1
#
_cell.length_a   1.000
_cell.length_b   1.000
_cell.length_c   1.000
_cell.angle_alpha   90.00
_cell.angle_beta   90.00
_cell.angle_gamma   90.00
#
_symmetry.space_group_name_H-M   'P 1'
#
loop_
_entity.id
_entity.type
_entity.pdbx_description
1 polymer ?
#
loop_
_entity_poly.entity_id
_entity_poly.type
_entity_poly.pdbx_seq_one_letter_code
_entity_poly.pdbx_strand_id
1 'polypeptide(L)'
;MDTADLYTDGGYIPKDAYNDQSFFNTTVLPLLGAGREGDLCEWLKKNGLIAKEQKCLNTECLASEKMQWHRARVIDKFNWVCLDCKKKLPARHASFFADFKCELGYALKVINGWCKNLPLSDVGGEGRTKVNVAKRIYTACAQVAEWQLKKIVGDFKLGGTEIVVIVDVFPEGNMSLEVPATSHNNNFSKRVLCMADTGHVPVRVWASLLEGSNKENHKIVEMVKNRVIPGSTIVTNDLLFPLLHSLPGLGDVISTEALMNLDSNNDQKSLKNLQTIWADTVEACIQLQDMSTTNAEQHLYELQWRQMFKPTAFQSIIKQIVEYTSYHNPLYAPLPSIWPSN
;
A
#
# COMPACT_ATOMS: atom_id res chain seq x y z
N MET A 1 44.79 -24.92 14.73
CA MET A 1 44.06 -24.53 15.94
C MET A 1 44.26 -23.03 16.05
N ASP A 2 43.31 -22.15 15.76
CA ASP A 2 41.85 -22.26 15.96
C ASP A 2 41.01 -21.45 14.94
N THR A 3 39.82 -21.99 14.67
CA THR A 3 38.50 -21.41 14.33
C THR A 3 38.40 -19.90 14.01
N ALA A 4 37.95 -19.44 12.83
CA ALA A 4 36.64 -19.55 12.15
C ALA A 4 35.50 -18.70 12.76
N ASP A 5 34.80 -18.00 11.86
CA ASP A 5 33.42 -17.47 11.93
C ASP A 5 33.24 -16.08 12.60
N LEU A 6 32.45 -15.11 12.12
CA LEU A 6 31.47 -14.99 11.02
C LEU A 6 31.18 -13.47 10.90
N TYR A 7 31.63 -12.80 9.82
CA TYR A 7 31.14 -11.46 9.47
C TYR A 7 30.17 -11.62 8.30
N THR A 8 28.88 -11.73 8.60
CA THR A 8 27.82 -11.69 7.59
C THR A 8 27.61 -10.24 7.14
N ASP A 9 28.21 -9.96 6.00
CA ASP A 9 27.75 -9.12 4.88
C ASP A 9 26.41 -8.39 5.14
N GLY A 10 26.50 -7.17 5.66
CA GLY A 10 25.43 -6.18 5.60
C GLY A 10 25.35 -5.67 4.17
N GLY A 11 24.52 -6.32 3.35
CA GLY A 11 24.34 -6.02 1.93
C GLY A 11 24.07 -4.54 1.69
N TYR A 12 25.10 -3.83 1.20
CA TYR A 12 24.99 -2.50 0.65
C TYR A 12 24.20 -2.59 -0.65
N ILE A 13 22.90 -2.30 -0.60
CA ILE A 13 22.07 -2.21 -1.80
C ILE A 13 22.46 -0.93 -2.54
N PRO A 14 23.00 -1.00 -3.77
CA PRO A 14 23.38 0.18 -4.54
C PRO A 14 22.18 1.09 -4.77
N LYS A 15 22.41 2.41 -4.79
CA LYS A 15 21.39 3.45 -5.04
C LYS A 15 20.58 3.28 -6.34
N ASP A 16 21.02 2.41 -7.24
CA ASP A 16 20.34 2.09 -8.50
C ASP A 16 19.26 0.99 -8.37
N ALA A 17 19.07 0.40 -7.19
CA ALA A 17 18.08 -0.68 -6.97
C ALA A 17 16.63 -0.20 -6.77
N TYR A 18 16.39 1.12 -6.72
CA TYR A 18 15.06 1.73 -6.55
C TYR A 18 14.29 1.83 -7.88
N ASN A 19 14.28 0.76 -8.68
CA ASN A 19 13.73 0.79 -10.03
C ASN A 19 12.48 -0.09 -10.15
N ASP A 20 11.37 0.28 -9.49
CA ASP A 20 10.02 -0.26 -9.78
C ASP A 20 9.63 0.04 -11.25
N GLN A 21 10.27 1.05 -11.85
CA GLN A 21 10.25 1.34 -13.27
C GLN A 21 10.83 0.19 -14.13
N SER A 22 11.55 -0.80 -13.58
CA SER A 22 12.04 -1.94 -14.34
C SER A 22 10.93 -2.94 -14.65
N PHE A 23 10.20 -3.48 -13.66
CA PHE A 23 9.38 -4.66 -13.90
C PHE A 23 8.18 -4.39 -14.82
N PHE A 24 7.38 -3.35 -14.54
CA PHE A 24 6.25 -3.02 -15.40
C PHE A 24 6.71 -2.72 -16.83
N ASN A 25 7.76 -1.90 -16.99
CA ASN A 25 8.22 -1.50 -18.32
C ASN A 25 8.92 -2.63 -19.11
N THR A 26 9.65 -3.53 -18.42
CA THR A 26 10.39 -4.62 -19.08
C THR A 26 9.56 -5.86 -19.32
N THR A 27 8.58 -6.14 -18.45
CA THR A 27 7.81 -7.39 -18.48
C THR A 27 6.38 -7.17 -18.95
N VAL A 28 5.67 -6.19 -18.37
CA VAL A 28 4.22 -6.03 -18.59
C VAL A 28 3.93 -5.17 -19.81
N LEU A 29 4.55 -4.00 -19.91
CA LEU A 29 4.32 -3.01 -20.97
C LEU A 29 4.48 -3.61 -22.38
N PRO A 30 5.49 -4.45 -22.66
CA PRO A 30 5.58 -5.09 -23.97
C PRO A 30 4.33 -5.92 -24.30
N LEU A 31 3.73 -6.59 -23.31
CA LEU A 31 2.53 -7.44 -23.50
C LEU A 31 1.27 -6.62 -23.84
N LEU A 32 1.32 -5.29 -23.67
CA LEU A 32 0.20 -4.40 -23.93
C LEU A 32 0.16 -3.90 -25.39
N GLY A 33 1.08 -4.36 -26.24
CA GLY A 33 1.12 -4.05 -27.67
C GLY A 33 -0.05 -4.67 -28.44
N ALA A 34 -0.47 -4.02 -29.53
CA ALA A 34 -1.53 -4.53 -30.40
C ALA A 34 -1.19 -5.93 -30.95
N GLY A 35 -2.14 -6.86 -30.91
CA GLY A 35 -1.96 -8.25 -31.36
C GLY A 35 -1.32 -9.18 -30.32
N ARG A 36 -0.93 -8.67 -29.15
CA ARG A 36 -0.31 -9.45 -28.06
C ARG A 36 -1.31 -9.86 -26.97
N GLU A 37 -2.61 -9.77 -27.23
CA GLU A 37 -3.64 -10.07 -26.24
C GLU A 37 -3.59 -11.53 -25.78
N GLY A 38 -3.14 -12.44 -26.64
CA GLY A 38 -2.89 -13.85 -26.30
C GLY A 38 -1.76 -13.98 -25.28
N ASP A 39 -0.61 -13.37 -25.54
CA ASP A 39 0.56 -13.39 -24.66
C ASP A 39 0.24 -12.75 -23.30
N LEU A 40 -0.53 -11.65 -23.31
CA LEU A 40 -1.02 -11.02 -22.10
C LEU A 40 -1.90 -11.98 -21.27
N CYS A 41 -2.85 -12.66 -21.92
CA CYS A 41 -3.70 -13.64 -21.23
C CYS A 41 -2.89 -14.79 -20.64
N GLU A 42 -1.90 -15.31 -21.36
CA GLU A 42 -1.02 -16.37 -20.85
C GLU A 42 -0.17 -15.89 -19.68
N TRP A 43 0.34 -14.65 -19.71
CA TRP A 43 1.02 -14.05 -18.57
C TRP A 43 0.09 -13.91 -17.36
N LEU A 44 -1.15 -13.44 -17.56
CA LEU A 44 -2.15 -13.33 -16.49
C LEU A 44 -2.48 -14.69 -15.87
N LYS A 45 -2.66 -15.73 -16.70
CA LYS A 45 -2.85 -17.12 -16.25
C LYS A 45 -1.66 -17.59 -15.43
N LYS A 46 -0.44 -17.41 -15.95
CA LYS A 46 0.80 -17.84 -15.30
C LYS A 46 0.94 -17.24 -13.90
N ASN A 47 0.59 -15.96 -13.74
CA ASN A 47 0.66 -15.22 -12.48
C ASN A 47 -0.58 -15.38 -11.59
N GLY A 48 -1.58 -16.20 -11.97
CA GLY A 48 -2.77 -16.42 -11.15
C GLY A 48 -3.75 -15.26 -11.11
N LEU A 49 -3.60 -14.28 -12.02
CA LEU A 49 -4.46 -13.11 -12.12
C LEU A 49 -5.79 -13.39 -12.82
N ILE A 50 -5.82 -14.45 -13.65
CA ILE A 50 -7.03 -15.06 -14.19
C ILE A 50 -6.88 -16.58 -14.10
N ALA A 51 -7.99 -17.31 -14.18
CA ALA A 51 -7.99 -18.76 -14.07
C ALA A 51 -7.13 -19.41 -15.18
N LYS A 52 -6.31 -20.41 -14.83
CA LYS A 52 -5.58 -21.22 -15.82
C LYS A 52 -6.49 -22.20 -16.54
N GLU A 53 -7.57 -22.60 -15.87
CA GLU A 53 -8.51 -23.62 -16.30
C GLU A 53 -9.90 -23.30 -15.74
N GLN A 54 -10.96 -23.71 -16.42
CA GLN A 54 -12.34 -23.53 -15.94
C GLN A 54 -13.17 -24.78 -16.16
N LYS A 55 -14.10 -25.03 -15.22
CA LYS A 55 -15.12 -26.08 -15.36
C LYS A 55 -16.43 -25.46 -15.82
N CYS A 56 -17.26 -26.25 -16.50
CA CYS A 56 -18.59 -25.77 -16.89
C CYS A 56 -19.44 -25.51 -15.64
N LEU A 57 -20.01 -24.31 -15.53
CA LEU A 57 -20.91 -23.93 -14.44
C LEU A 57 -22.38 -24.24 -14.76
N ASN A 58 -22.64 -25.08 -15.75
CA ASN A 58 -23.99 -25.57 -16.01
C ASN A 58 -24.17 -26.88 -15.25
N THR A 59 -25.05 -26.89 -14.23
CA THR A 59 -25.30 -28.06 -13.36
C THR A 59 -25.93 -29.24 -14.11
N GLU A 60 -26.59 -28.97 -15.24
CA GLU A 60 -27.17 -30.00 -16.10
C GLU A 60 -26.16 -30.52 -17.15
N CYS A 61 -24.96 -29.94 -17.21
CA CYS A 61 -23.94 -30.37 -18.15
C CYS A 61 -23.11 -31.50 -17.54
N LEU A 62 -23.08 -32.64 -18.23
CA LEU A 62 -22.28 -33.82 -17.84
C LEU A 62 -20.80 -33.69 -18.24
N ALA A 63 -20.34 -32.50 -18.64
CA ALA A 63 -18.97 -32.23 -19.03
C ALA A 63 -18.00 -32.56 -17.89
N SER A 64 -17.25 -33.64 -18.06
CA SER A 64 -16.13 -33.99 -17.19
C SER A 64 -14.85 -33.22 -17.55
N GLU A 65 -14.75 -32.77 -18.80
CA GLU A 65 -13.61 -32.03 -19.32
C GLU A 65 -13.63 -30.54 -18.98
N LYS A 66 -12.44 -29.94 -18.96
CA LYS A 66 -12.23 -28.51 -18.74
C LYS A 66 -12.74 -27.73 -19.95
N MET A 67 -13.29 -26.54 -19.71
CA MET A 67 -13.69 -25.62 -20.77
C MET A 67 -12.47 -25.23 -21.61
N GLN A 68 -12.67 -25.09 -22.92
CA GLN A 68 -11.61 -24.67 -23.84
C GLN A 68 -11.53 -23.15 -23.96
N TRP A 69 -10.31 -22.65 -24.13
CA TRP A 69 -10.04 -21.24 -24.36
C TRP A 69 -10.16 -20.91 -25.84
N HIS A 70 -11.11 -20.06 -26.22
CA HIS A 70 -11.39 -19.69 -27.61
C HIS A 70 -11.27 -18.19 -27.83
N ARG A 71 -10.73 -17.79 -28.99
CA ARG A 71 -10.77 -16.39 -29.45
C ARG A 71 -12.22 -15.97 -29.69
N ALA A 72 -12.54 -14.74 -29.30
CA ALA A 72 -13.89 -14.18 -29.41
C ALA A 72 -13.83 -12.67 -29.70
N ARG A 73 -14.84 -12.14 -30.38
CA ARG A 73 -15.01 -10.70 -30.62
C ARG A 73 -15.59 -9.99 -29.38
N VAL A 74 -14.90 -10.13 -28.26
CA VAL A 74 -15.24 -9.51 -26.96
C VAL A 74 -14.09 -8.63 -26.51
N ILE A 75 -14.30 -7.85 -25.44
CA ILE A 75 -13.31 -6.93 -24.85
C ILE A 75 -11.96 -7.64 -24.61
N ASP A 76 -12.00 -8.85 -24.03
CA ASP A 76 -10.80 -9.62 -23.67
C ASP A 76 -10.20 -10.43 -24.82
N LYS A 77 -10.80 -10.38 -26.01
CA LYS A 77 -10.46 -11.22 -27.18
C LYS A 77 -10.61 -12.73 -26.98
N PHE A 78 -10.93 -13.20 -25.78
CA PHE A 78 -11.05 -14.61 -25.44
C PHE A 78 -12.20 -14.92 -24.48
N ASN A 79 -12.71 -16.15 -24.56
CA ASN A 79 -13.70 -16.72 -23.64
C ASN A 79 -13.37 -18.19 -23.36
N TRP A 80 -13.82 -18.67 -22.21
CA TRP A 80 -13.98 -20.10 -21.97
C TRP A 80 -15.23 -20.62 -22.67
N VAL A 81 -15.16 -21.78 -23.29
CA VAL A 81 -16.28 -22.44 -23.97
C VAL A 81 -16.35 -23.89 -23.53
N CYS A 82 -17.49 -24.31 -22.99
CA CYS A 82 -17.76 -25.72 -22.72
C CYS A 82 -18.02 -26.42 -24.06
N LEU A 83 -17.33 -27.52 -24.34
CA LEU A 83 -17.52 -28.22 -25.61
C LEU A 83 -18.83 -28.98 -25.70
N ASP A 84 -19.41 -29.39 -24.56
CA ASP A 84 -20.64 -30.18 -24.54
C ASP A 84 -21.87 -29.27 -24.66
N CYS A 85 -22.11 -28.39 -23.68
CA CYS A 85 -23.30 -27.53 -23.67
C CYS A 85 -23.10 -26.16 -24.34
N LYS A 86 -21.92 -25.89 -24.93
CA LYS A 86 -21.57 -24.64 -25.64
C LYS A 86 -21.66 -23.35 -24.81
N LYS A 87 -21.86 -23.44 -23.50
CA LYS A 87 -21.92 -22.29 -22.58
C LYS A 87 -20.57 -21.59 -22.55
N LYS A 88 -20.60 -20.26 -22.49
CA LYS A 88 -19.41 -19.40 -22.52
C LYS A 88 -19.22 -18.69 -21.19
N LEU A 89 -17.98 -18.52 -20.76
CA LEU A 89 -17.62 -17.64 -19.65
C LEU A 89 -16.55 -16.64 -20.11
N PRO A 90 -16.55 -15.40 -19.59
CA PRO A 90 -15.47 -14.44 -19.84
C PRO A 90 -14.11 -15.00 -19.42
N ALA A 91 -13.06 -14.62 -20.15
CA ALA A 91 -11.66 -14.92 -19.79
C ALA A 91 -11.34 -14.60 -18.31
N ARG A 92 -11.83 -13.44 -17.85
CA ARG A 92 -11.67 -12.90 -16.49
C ARG A 92 -12.64 -13.43 -15.43
N HIS A 93 -13.40 -14.48 -15.73
CA HIS A 93 -14.39 -15.02 -14.80
C HIS A 93 -13.74 -15.40 -13.45
N ALA A 94 -14.42 -15.08 -12.34
CA ALA A 94 -13.97 -15.32 -10.97
C ALA A 94 -12.56 -14.77 -10.65
N SER A 95 -12.19 -13.66 -11.26
CA SER A 95 -10.91 -12.97 -11.00
C SER A 95 -11.13 -11.55 -10.49
N PHE A 96 -10.07 -10.92 -9.99
CA PHE A 96 -10.03 -9.49 -9.65
C PHE A 96 -10.57 -8.58 -10.77
N PHE A 97 -10.41 -8.99 -12.04
CA PHE A 97 -10.81 -8.19 -13.18
C PHE A 97 -12.29 -8.34 -13.55
N ALA A 98 -13.01 -9.30 -12.96
CA ALA A 98 -14.33 -9.76 -13.42
C ALA A 98 -15.33 -8.63 -13.65
N ASP A 99 -15.35 -7.62 -12.77
CA ASP A 99 -16.36 -6.55 -12.80
C ASP A 99 -15.93 -5.30 -13.57
N PHE A 100 -14.70 -5.26 -14.10
CA PHE A 100 -14.18 -4.10 -14.84
C PHE A 100 -14.53 -4.19 -16.33
N LYS A 101 -15.34 -3.26 -16.81
CA LYS A 101 -15.76 -3.19 -18.23
C LYS A 101 -14.70 -2.47 -19.08
N CYS A 102 -13.49 -3.01 -19.14
CA CYS A 102 -12.37 -2.47 -19.91
C CYS A 102 -11.42 -3.59 -20.37
N GLU A 103 -10.53 -3.30 -21.32
CA GLU A 103 -9.49 -4.24 -21.72
C GLU A 103 -8.52 -4.53 -20.57
N LEU A 104 -8.04 -5.78 -20.46
CA LEU A 104 -7.10 -6.20 -19.41
C LEU A 104 -5.83 -5.35 -19.40
N GLY A 105 -5.32 -4.98 -20.58
CA GLY A 105 -4.15 -4.12 -20.70
C GLY A 105 -4.38 -2.71 -20.17
N TYR A 106 -5.58 -2.15 -20.33
CA TYR A 106 -5.96 -0.89 -19.69
C TYR A 106 -6.00 -1.05 -18.17
N ALA A 107 -6.62 -2.12 -17.66
CA ALA A 107 -6.69 -2.36 -16.22
C ALA A 107 -5.30 -2.42 -15.57
N LEU A 108 -4.32 -3.10 -16.17
CA LEU A 108 -2.94 -3.14 -15.67
C LEU A 108 -2.25 -1.78 -15.67
N LYS A 109 -2.49 -0.93 -16.69
CA LYS A 109 -1.98 0.45 -16.69
C LYS A 109 -2.59 1.25 -15.54
N VAL A 110 -3.88 1.06 -15.25
CA VAL A 110 -4.54 1.73 -14.12
C VAL A 110 -3.95 1.27 -12.79
N ILE A 111 -3.75 -0.04 -12.59
CA ILE A 111 -3.11 -0.58 -11.38
C ILE A 111 -1.70 0.02 -11.21
N ASN A 112 -0.91 0.10 -12.29
CA ASN A 112 0.40 0.75 -12.25
C ASN A 112 0.33 2.23 -11.91
N GLY A 113 -0.69 2.94 -12.41
CA GLY A 113 -0.96 4.34 -12.04
C GLY A 113 -1.24 4.50 -10.54
N TRP A 114 -2.06 3.60 -9.97
CA TRP A 114 -2.33 3.57 -8.53
C TRP A 114 -1.05 3.30 -7.72
N CYS A 115 -0.20 2.35 -8.16
CA CYS A 115 1.09 2.05 -7.51
C CYS A 115 2.02 3.27 -7.46
N LYS A 116 1.97 4.11 -8.50
CA LYS A 116 2.77 5.34 -8.64
C LYS A 116 2.15 6.55 -7.97
N ASN A 117 1.02 6.37 -7.27
CA ASN A 117 0.25 7.45 -6.67
C ASN A 117 -0.18 8.54 -7.69
N LEU A 118 -0.45 8.15 -8.94
CA LEU A 118 -0.89 9.10 -9.97
C LEU A 118 -2.36 9.47 -9.75
N PRO A 119 -2.73 10.75 -9.95
CA PRO A 119 -4.12 11.15 -9.87
C PRO A 119 -4.94 10.50 -10.99
N LEU A 120 -6.24 10.31 -10.75
CA LEU A 120 -7.14 9.67 -11.72
C LEU A 120 -7.20 10.40 -13.07
N SER A 121 -6.91 11.70 -13.09
CA SER A 121 -6.81 12.52 -14.31
C SER A 121 -5.71 12.04 -15.26
N ASP A 122 -4.62 11.51 -14.72
CA ASP A 122 -3.40 11.20 -15.48
C ASP A 122 -3.42 9.76 -16.01
N VAL A 123 -4.33 8.95 -15.49
CA VAL A 123 -4.46 7.52 -15.77
C VAL A 123 -5.80 7.20 -16.46
N GLY A 124 -6.80 8.05 -16.26
CA GLY A 124 -8.08 8.03 -16.96
C GLY A 124 -7.88 8.48 -18.41
N GLY A 125 -7.94 7.56 -19.36
CA GLY A 125 -7.97 7.95 -20.78
C GLY A 125 -9.19 8.81 -21.10
N GLU A 126 -9.21 9.42 -22.28
CA GLU A 126 -10.30 10.30 -22.70
C GLU A 126 -11.68 9.63 -22.59
N GLY A 127 -12.60 10.27 -21.85
CA GLY A 127 -14.01 9.87 -21.71
C GLY A 127 -14.45 9.45 -20.30
N ARG A 128 -15.66 9.88 -19.91
CA ARG A 128 -16.27 9.63 -18.58
C ARG A 128 -16.31 8.16 -18.17
N THR A 129 -16.51 7.24 -19.12
CA THR A 129 -16.56 5.79 -18.85
C THR A 129 -15.21 5.23 -18.39
N LYS A 130 -14.09 5.70 -18.97
CA LYS A 130 -12.75 5.23 -18.58
C LYS A 130 -12.40 5.69 -17.17
N VAL A 131 -12.75 6.92 -16.82
CA VAL A 131 -12.55 7.48 -15.46
C VAL A 131 -13.31 6.66 -14.41
N ASN A 132 -14.58 6.31 -14.67
CA ASN A 132 -15.36 5.50 -13.73
C ASN A 132 -14.76 4.09 -13.53
N VAL A 133 -14.26 3.47 -14.60
CA VAL A 133 -13.57 2.18 -14.49
C VAL A 133 -12.26 2.34 -13.73
N ALA A 134 -11.48 3.39 -14.01
CA ALA A 134 -10.22 3.65 -13.32
C ALA A 134 -10.43 3.84 -11.81
N LYS A 135 -11.44 4.62 -11.41
CA LYS A 135 -11.84 4.81 -10.00
C LYS A 135 -12.17 3.49 -9.31
N ARG A 136 -12.89 2.59 -9.98
CA ARG A 136 -13.23 1.26 -9.44
C ARG A 136 -12.00 0.38 -9.25
N ILE A 137 -11.04 0.45 -10.18
CA ILE A 137 -9.77 -0.28 -10.07
C ILE A 137 -8.94 0.27 -8.90
N TYR A 138 -8.84 1.59 -8.73
CA TYR A 138 -8.16 2.22 -7.59
C TYR A 138 -8.78 1.77 -6.27
N THR A 139 -10.11 1.80 -6.17
CA THR A 139 -10.85 1.35 -4.98
C THR A 139 -10.56 -0.12 -4.67
N ALA A 140 -10.52 -0.98 -5.69
CA ALA A 140 -10.21 -2.39 -5.51
C ALA A 140 -8.75 -2.62 -5.08
N CYS A 141 -7.79 -1.85 -5.60
CA CYS A 141 -6.39 -1.90 -5.15
C CYS A 141 -6.27 -1.45 -3.69
N ALA A 142 -6.97 -0.38 -3.31
CA ALA A 142 -7.00 0.11 -1.93
C ALA A 142 -7.58 -0.93 -0.96
N GLN A 143 -8.64 -1.65 -1.35
CA GLN A 143 -9.19 -2.77 -0.56
C GLN A 143 -8.18 -3.92 -0.39
N VAL A 144 -7.46 -4.28 -1.45
CA VAL A 144 -6.40 -5.30 -1.36
C VAL A 144 -5.28 -4.86 -0.44
N ALA A 145 -4.85 -3.60 -0.56
CA ALA A 145 -3.80 -3.01 0.28
C ALA A 145 -4.21 -2.97 1.76
N GLU A 146 -5.43 -2.54 2.06
CA GLU A 146 -6.00 -2.56 3.40
C GLU A 146 -6.08 -3.97 3.97
N TRP A 147 -6.59 -4.94 3.21
CA TRP A 147 -6.65 -6.35 3.63
C TRP A 147 -5.26 -6.90 3.96
N GLN A 148 -4.29 -6.64 3.08
CA GLN A 148 -2.92 -7.09 3.29
C GLN A 148 -2.28 -6.43 4.50
N LEU A 149 -2.48 -5.12 4.68
CA LEU A 149 -2.00 -4.43 5.85
C LEU A 149 -2.66 -4.98 7.11
N LYS A 150 -3.99 -5.15 7.18
CA LYS A 150 -4.63 -5.73 8.38
C LYS A 150 -4.09 -7.12 8.72
N LYS A 151 -3.69 -7.91 7.72
CA LYS A 151 -3.03 -9.21 7.90
C LYS A 151 -1.60 -9.09 8.47
N ILE A 152 -0.81 -8.09 8.04
CA ILE A 152 0.59 -7.88 8.47
C ILE A 152 0.69 -7.01 9.75
N VAL A 153 -0.21 -6.05 9.91
CA VAL A 153 -0.24 -5.02 10.95
C VAL A 153 -0.58 -5.62 12.33
N GLY A 154 -0.98 -6.89 12.43
CA GLY A 154 -0.89 -7.61 13.70
C GLY A 154 0.54 -7.61 14.28
N ASP A 155 1.54 -7.68 13.40
CA ASP A 155 2.96 -7.87 13.75
C ASP A 155 3.84 -6.65 13.42
N PHE A 156 3.32 -5.67 12.68
CA PHE A 156 4.08 -4.48 12.32
C PHE A 156 4.34 -3.59 13.56
N LYS A 157 5.60 -3.54 13.97
CA LYS A 157 6.12 -2.71 15.05
C LYS A 157 7.18 -1.75 14.50
N LEU A 158 7.29 -0.60 15.14
CA LEU A 158 8.23 0.46 14.78
C LEU A 158 9.38 0.52 15.78
N GLY A 159 10.56 0.89 15.30
CA GLY A 159 11.71 1.16 16.14
C GLY A 159 12.53 -0.09 16.49
N GLY A 160 13.12 -0.07 17.68
CA GLY A 160 14.11 -1.03 18.15
C GLY A 160 15.18 -0.33 18.97
N THR A 161 16.06 -1.10 19.58
CA THR A 161 17.24 -0.56 20.28
C THR A 161 18.05 0.33 19.32
N GLU A 162 18.43 1.52 19.78
CA GLU A 162 19.15 2.54 18.99
C GLU A 162 18.37 3.16 17.82
N ILE A 163 17.08 2.84 17.66
CA ILE A 163 16.23 3.46 16.65
C ILE A 163 15.36 4.54 17.28
N VAL A 164 15.29 5.69 16.59
CA VAL A 164 14.42 6.79 16.96
C VAL A 164 13.06 6.62 16.28
N VAL A 165 11.99 6.65 17.07
CA VAL A 165 10.62 6.75 16.59
C VAL A 165 10.08 8.13 16.90
N ILE A 166 9.64 8.86 15.88
CA ILE A 166 9.07 10.19 16.04
C ILE A 166 7.55 10.06 16.14
N VAL A 167 6.96 10.55 17.22
CA VAL A 167 5.53 10.45 17.49
C VAL A 167 4.91 11.85 17.52
N ASP A 168 3.91 12.08 16.70
CA ASP A 168 3.24 13.37 16.58
C ASP A 168 1.73 13.20 16.29
N VAL A 169 0.95 14.26 16.47
CA VAL A 169 -0.49 14.29 16.18
C VAL A 169 -0.79 15.45 15.24
N PHE A 170 -1.34 15.14 14.06
CA PHE A 170 -1.85 16.16 13.15
C PHE A 170 -3.31 16.53 13.53
N PRO A 171 -3.70 17.82 13.50
CA PRO A 171 -2.91 19.01 13.19
C PRO A 171 -2.29 19.68 14.45
N GLU A 172 -2.42 19.10 15.63
CA GLU A 172 -2.13 19.78 16.91
C GLU A 172 -0.65 19.90 17.25
N GLY A 173 0.20 19.06 16.65
CA GLY A 173 1.63 19.03 16.93
C GLY A 173 2.49 19.66 15.84
N ASN A 174 3.76 19.24 15.78
CA ASN A 174 4.79 19.96 15.02
C ASN A 174 4.81 19.61 13.53
N MET A 175 4.08 18.58 13.12
CA MET A 175 3.76 18.28 11.72
C MET A 175 3.08 19.45 10.99
N SER A 176 2.40 20.35 11.71
CA SER A 176 1.61 21.44 11.12
C SER A 176 2.38 22.74 10.86
N LEU A 177 3.66 22.80 11.23
CA LEU A 177 4.47 24.03 11.12
C LEU A 177 4.63 24.54 9.68
N GLU A 178 4.29 23.72 8.67
CA GLU A 178 4.34 24.06 7.24
C GLU A 178 2.97 24.29 6.59
N VAL A 179 1.86 24.08 7.29
CA VAL A 179 0.53 24.30 6.71
C VAL A 179 0.37 25.80 6.46
N PRO A 180 0.30 26.29 5.20
CA PRO A 180 0.32 27.73 4.91
C PRO A 180 -0.78 28.43 5.69
N ALA A 181 -0.51 29.58 6.28
CA ALA A 181 -1.50 30.38 7.00
C ALA A 181 -2.73 30.76 6.12
N THR A 182 -2.59 30.71 4.80
CA THR A 182 -3.71 30.89 3.85
C THR A 182 -4.64 29.68 3.76
N SER A 183 -4.22 28.53 4.29
CA SER A 183 -5.01 27.31 4.47
C SER A 183 -5.47 27.12 5.92
N HIS A 184 -5.51 28.19 6.73
CA HIS A 184 -6.26 28.25 8.00
C HIS A 184 -7.76 28.08 7.75
N ASN A 185 -8.17 26.94 7.19
CA ASN A 185 -9.42 26.35 7.53
C ASN A 185 -9.25 25.92 8.99
N ASN A 186 -9.65 26.77 9.93
CA ASN A 186 -9.67 26.48 11.38
C ASN A 186 -10.61 25.33 11.76
N ASN A 187 -10.89 24.43 10.81
CA ASN A 187 -11.93 23.42 10.81
C ASN A 187 -11.37 22.04 10.47
N PHE A 188 -10.06 21.81 10.67
CA PHE A 188 -9.52 20.46 10.71
C PHE A 188 -10.21 19.68 11.83
N SER A 189 -11.11 18.79 11.42
CA SER A 189 -11.99 18.06 12.32
C SER A 189 -11.44 16.67 12.65
N LYS A 190 -10.50 16.16 11.84
CA LYS A 190 -9.90 14.84 12.03
C LYS A 190 -8.51 14.97 12.63
N ARG A 191 -8.31 14.28 13.76
CA ARG A 191 -7.01 14.14 14.43
C ARG A 191 -6.37 12.82 13.97
N VAL A 192 -5.07 12.84 13.74
CA VAL A 192 -4.32 11.68 13.23
C VAL A 192 -3.09 11.50 14.09
N LEU A 193 -2.94 10.31 14.70
CA LEU A 193 -1.71 9.91 15.37
C LEU A 193 -0.75 9.37 14.32
N CYS A 194 0.45 9.94 14.25
CA CYS A 194 1.50 9.57 13.30
C CYS A 194 2.75 9.12 14.05
N MET A 195 3.35 8.02 13.61
CA MET A 195 4.59 7.47 14.17
C MET A 195 5.56 7.14 13.03
N ALA A 196 6.71 7.81 13.00
CA ALA A 196 7.73 7.64 11.97
C ALA A 196 8.92 6.83 12.52
N ASP A 197 9.27 5.76 11.83
CA ASP A 197 10.42 4.92 12.12
C ASP A 197 11.63 5.36 11.28
N THR A 198 12.62 5.95 11.96
CA THR A 198 13.82 6.48 11.33
C THR A 198 14.89 5.41 11.03
N GLY A 199 14.68 4.17 11.46
CA GLY A 199 15.56 3.03 11.14
C GLY A 199 15.48 2.59 9.68
N HIS A 200 14.57 3.18 8.89
CA HIS A 200 14.39 2.89 7.48
C HIS A 200 14.55 4.15 6.63
N VAL A 201 15.16 3.98 5.45
CA VAL A 201 15.22 5.01 4.41
C VAL A 201 14.65 4.42 3.11
N PRO A 202 13.53 4.94 2.57
CA PRO A 202 12.72 6.03 3.11
C PRO A 202 12.03 5.67 4.44
N VAL A 203 11.71 6.69 5.23
CA VAL A 203 11.06 6.54 6.54
C VAL A 203 9.72 5.85 6.39
N ARG A 204 9.44 4.91 7.30
CA ARG A 204 8.14 4.23 7.38
C ARG A 204 7.29 4.94 8.42
N VAL A 205 6.05 5.23 8.07
CA VAL A 205 5.10 5.89 8.95
C VAL A 205 3.93 4.96 9.21
N TRP A 206 3.57 4.82 10.48
CA TRP A 206 2.28 4.30 10.87
C TRP A 206 1.36 5.46 11.24
N ALA A 207 0.13 5.43 10.75
CA ALA A 207 -0.83 6.50 11.01
C ALA A 207 -2.22 5.93 11.29
N SER A 208 -2.97 6.59 12.18
CA SER A 208 -4.32 6.17 12.54
C SER A 208 -5.18 7.37 12.94
N LEU A 209 -6.45 7.35 12.55
CA LEU A 209 -7.42 8.35 12.98
C LEU A 209 -7.69 8.21 14.48
N LEU A 210 -7.83 9.35 15.15
CA LEU A 210 -8.32 9.44 16.53
C LEU A 210 -9.80 9.82 16.51
N GLU A 211 -10.61 9.18 17.35
CA GLU A 211 -12.06 9.38 17.39
C GLU A 211 -12.42 10.52 18.34
N GLY A 212 -12.57 11.75 17.83
CA GLY A 212 -13.11 12.86 18.62
C GLY A 212 -12.09 13.65 19.46
N SER A 213 -12.62 14.41 20.44
CA SER A 213 -11.88 15.50 21.14
C SER A 213 -10.76 15.01 22.08
N ASN A 214 -9.96 15.94 22.62
CA ASN A 214 -8.73 15.79 23.43
C ASN A 214 -8.75 14.81 24.64
N LYS A 215 -9.83 14.05 24.86
CA LYS A 215 -9.97 13.06 25.94
C LYS A 215 -9.36 11.68 25.62
N GLU A 216 -8.74 11.51 24.46
CA GLU A 216 -8.18 10.21 24.02
C GLU A 216 -6.69 9.99 24.35
N ASN A 217 -6.09 10.77 25.24
CA ASN A 217 -4.68 10.63 25.62
C ASN A 217 -4.30 9.20 26.03
N HIS A 218 -5.22 8.47 26.68
CA HIS A 218 -5.01 7.07 27.03
C HIS A 218 -4.91 6.14 25.81
N LYS A 219 -5.74 6.37 24.76
CA LYS A 219 -5.66 5.60 23.52
C LYS A 219 -4.34 5.85 22.80
N ILE A 220 -3.85 7.10 22.77
CA ILE A 220 -2.54 7.43 22.18
C ILE A 220 -1.43 6.64 22.89
N VAL A 221 -1.42 6.66 24.22
CA VAL A 221 -0.47 5.91 25.05
C VAL A 221 -0.53 4.41 24.75
N GLU A 222 -1.72 3.84 24.67
CA GLU A 222 -1.93 2.43 24.33
C GLU A 222 -1.44 2.10 22.91
N MET A 223 -1.77 2.95 21.93
CA MET A 223 -1.33 2.79 20.54
C MET A 223 0.19 2.85 20.43
N VAL A 224 0.86 3.81 21.10
CA VAL A 224 2.33 3.90 21.13
C VAL A 224 2.91 2.63 21.76
N LYS A 225 2.42 2.21 22.93
CA LYS A 225 2.88 0.99 23.60
C LYS A 225 2.70 -0.26 22.72
N ASN A 226 1.61 -0.33 21.98
CA ASN A 226 1.30 -1.46 21.11
C ASN A 226 2.04 -1.41 19.76
N ARG A 227 2.61 -0.28 19.37
CA ARG A 227 3.25 -0.12 18.06
C ARG A 227 4.75 0.05 18.12
N VAL A 228 5.29 0.59 19.20
CA VAL A 228 6.72 0.83 19.35
C VAL A 228 7.38 -0.37 20.04
N ILE A 229 8.51 -0.83 19.48
CA ILE A 229 9.32 -1.89 20.07
C ILE A 229 9.96 -1.35 21.36
N PRO A 230 9.91 -2.11 22.48
CA PRO A 230 10.58 -1.72 23.72
C PRO A 230 12.07 -1.39 23.52
N GLY A 231 12.57 -0.36 24.21
CA GLY A 231 13.93 0.15 24.09
C GLY A 231 14.15 1.17 22.97
N SER A 232 13.12 1.51 22.18
CA SER A 232 13.20 2.60 21.19
C SER A 232 13.28 3.96 21.87
N THR A 233 14.06 4.88 21.30
CA THR A 233 14.06 6.29 21.68
C THR A 233 12.88 6.99 21.02
N ILE A 234 12.10 7.75 21.78
CA ILE A 234 10.98 8.53 21.25
C ILE A 234 11.35 9.99 21.12
N VAL A 235 11.07 10.59 19.96
CA VAL A 235 11.02 12.05 19.81
C VAL A 235 9.56 12.46 19.65
N THR A 236 9.08 13.40 20.44
CA THR A 236 7.67 13.80 20.41
C THR A 236 7.44 15.26 20.74
N ASN A 237 6.27 15.80 20.37
CA ASN A 237 5.90 17.18 20.65
C ASN A 237 5.61 17.40 22.15
N ASP A 238 5.53 18.67 22.58
CA ASP A 238 5.31 19.02 24.00
C ASP A 238 3.92 18.62 24.51
N LEU A 239 2.95 18.42 23.62
CA LEU A 239 1.61 17.93 23.97
C LEU A 239 1.65 16.46 24.42
N LEU A 240 2.44 15.63 23.75
CA LEU A 240 2.54 14.19 23.99
C LEU A 240 3.66 13.83 24.96
N PHE A 241 4.67 14.67 25.11
CA PHE A 241 5.81 14.41 25.99
C PHE A 241 5.39 14.05 27.43
N PRO A 242 4.47 14.79 28.11
CA PRO A 242 3.98 14.42 29.44
C PRO A 242 3.30 13.05 29.49
N LEU A 243 2.72 12.59 28.39
CA LEU A 243 2.02 11.30 28.30
C LEU A 243 2.99 10.13 28.07
N LEU A 244 4.06 10.37 27.30
CA LEU A 244 4.96 9.31 26.84
C LEU A 244 6.23 9.16 27.69
N HIS A 245 6.72 10.21 28.34
CA HIS A 245 7.99 10.17 29.10
C HIS A 245 7.99 9.17 30.27
N SER A 246 6.80 8.82 30.78
CA SER A 246 6.63 7.88 31.90
C SER A 246 6.25 6.47 31.43
N LEU A 247 6.22 6.22 30.12
CA LEU A 247 5.81 4.92 29.58
C LEU A 247 6.89 3.87 29.89
N PRO A 248 6.56 2.80 30.63
CA PRO A 248 7.55 1.77 30.93
C PRO A 248 7.93 0.99 29.67
N GLY A 249 9.23 0.71 29.52
CA GLY A 249 9.78 -0.11 28.45
C GLY A 249 10.23 0.66 27.21
N LEU A 250 10.06 1.99 27.14
CA LEU A 250 10.74 2.82 26.14
C LEU A 250 12.18 3.12 26.57
N GLY A 251 13.02 3.50 25.60
CA GLY A 251 14.29 4.16 25.87
C GLY A 251 14.07 5.61 26.29
N ASP A 252 14.97 6.51 25.87
CA ASP A 252 14.83 7.94 26.15
C ASP A 252 13.61 8.53 25.42
N VAL A 253 12.88 9.42 26.09
CA VAL A 253 11.83 10.22 25.48
C VAL A 253 12.30 11.67 25.46
N ILE A 254 12.36 12.26 24.27
CA ILE A 254 12.96 13.57 24.01
C ILE A 254 11.87 14.46 23.40
N SER A 255 11.68 15.67 23.93
CA SER A 255 10.79 16.64 23.30
C SER A 255 11.44 17.20 22.04
N THR A 256 10.63 17.54 21.04
CA THR A 256 11.10 18.24 19.84
C THR A 256 11.77 19.57 20.17
N GLU A 257 11.33 20.27 21.22
CA GLU A 257 12.00 21.48 21.71
C GLU A 257 13.42 21.18 22.19
N ALA A 258 13.60 20.13 23.00
CA ALA A 258 14.92 19.71 23.47
C ALA A 258 15.82 19.31 22.29
N LEU A 259 15.27 18.64 21.27
CA LEU A 259 16.01 18.31 20.04
C LEU A 259 16.45 19.57 19.29
N MET A 260 15.56 20.54 19.11
CA MET A 260 15.87 21.80 18.42
C MET A 260 16.91 22.64 19.17
N ASN A 261 16.95 22.58 20.50
CA ASN A 261 17.95 23.27 21.31
C ASN A 261 19.38 22.71 21.13
N LEU A 262 19.54 21.54 20.51
CA LEU A 262 20.84 20.96 20.16
C LEU A 262 21.38 21.44 18.81
N ASP A 263 20.55 22.12 18.00
CA ASP A 263 20.99 22.65 16.70
C ASP A 263 22.07 23.74 16.90
N SER A 264 23.18 23.60 16.18
CA SER A 264 24.26 24.59 16.20
C SER A 264 23.80 25.90 15.58
N ASN A 265 24.02 27.03 16.26
CA ASN A 265 23.86 28.42 15.80
C ASN A 265 22.89 28.60 14.61
N ASN A 266 21.59 28.47 14.88
CA ASN A 266 20.49 28.93 14.02
C ASN A 266 20.35 28.22 12.65
N ASP A 267 20.93 27.04 12.46
CA ASP A 267 20.81 26.29 11.19
C ASP A 267 19.47 25.54 11.02
N GLN A 268 18.72 25.38 12.12
CA GLN A 268 17.41 24.72 12.20
C GLN A 268 17.40 23.33 11.52
N LYS A 269 18.52 22.60 11.61
CA LYS A 269 18.67 21.28 10.98
C LYS A 269 17.64 20.28 11.47
N SER A 270 17.38 20.23 12.78
CA SER A 270 16.42 19.29 13.35
C SER A 270 15.02 19.55 12.81
N LEU A 271 14.61 20.81 12.70
CA LEU A 271 13.32 21.18 12.10
C LEU A 271 13.24 20.76 10.62
N LYS A 272 14.27 21.04 9.82
CA LYS A 272 14.32 20.65 8.40
C LYS A 272 14.26 19.13 8.20
N ASN A 273 14.89 18.38 9.09
CA ASN A 273 14.82 16.91 9.07
C ASN A 273 13.41 16.43 9.40
N LEU A 274 12.77 16.97 10.44
CA LEU A 274 11.38 16.65 10.78
C LEU A 274 10.43 16.98 9.62
N GLN A 275 10.60 18.14 8.99
CA GLN A 275 9.83 18.54 7.80
C GLN A 275 9.98 17.53 6.66
N THR A 276 11.23 17.13 6.36
CA THR A 276 11.52 16.14 5.32
C THR A 276 10.90 14.78 5.62
N ILE A 277 10.96 14.35 6.88
CA ILE A 277 10.37 13.09 7.35
C ILE A 277 8.85 13.11 7.21
N TRP A 278 8.22 14.24 7.53
CA TRP A 278 6.77 14.36 7.59
C TRP A 278 6.10 14.76 6.27
N ALA A 279 6.84 15.29 5.29
CA ALA A 279 6.30 15.87 4.05
C ALA A 279 5.16 15.05 3.40
N ASP A 280 5.41 13.80 3.03
CA ASP A 280 4.42 12.91 2.40
C ASP A 280 3.21 12.63 3.34
N THR A 281 3.45 12.57 4.65
CA THR A 281 2.42 12.26 5.65
C THR A 281 1.53 13.47 5.93
N VAL A 282 2.11 14.67 5.97
CA VAL A 282 1.37 15.93 6.12
C VAL A 282 0.45 16.14 4.94
N GLU A 283 0.92 15.90 3.72
CA GLU A 283 0.07 15.99 2.52
C GLU A 283 -1.14 15.05 2.62
N ALA A 284 -0.92 13.78 3.00
CA ALA A 284 -2.00 12.82 3.22
C ALA A 284 -2.97 13.26 4.35
N CYS A 285 -2.43 13.84 5.42
CA CYS A 285 -3.20 14.36 6.55
C CYS A 285 -4.04 15.59 6.22
N ILE A 286 -3.61 16.41 5.26
CA ILE A 286 -4.40 17.51 4.72
C ILE A 286 -5.53 16.96 3.86
N GLN A 287 -5.23 16.03 2.95
CA GLN A 287 -6.23 15.46 2.02
C GLN A 287 -7.39 14.76 2.74
N LEU A 288 -7.12 14.06 3.85
CA LEU A 288 -8.16 13.34 4.60
C LEU A 288 -9.19 14.24 5.31
N GLN A 289 -8.90 15.53 5.46
CA GLN A 289 -9.79 16.45 6.17
C GLN A 289 -11.13 16.61 5.44
N ASP A 290 -11.12 16.55 4.11
CA ASP A 290 -12.30 16.64 3.25
C ASP A 290 -12.97 15.29 2.95
N MET A 291 -12.41 14.19 3.46
CA MET A 291 -12.92 12.83 3.22
C MET A 291 -13.94 12.39 4.29
N SER A 292 -14.76 11.37 3.99
CA SER A 292 -15.48 10.64 5.04
C SER A 292 -14.49 9.86 5.92
N THR A 293 -14.88 9.49 7.15
CA THR A 293 -14.02 8.71 8.06
C THR A 293 -13.52 7.43 7.40
N THR A 294 -14.40 6.65 6.76
CA THR A 294 -14.03 5.40 6.07
C THR A 294 -13.02 5.63 4.94
N ASN A 295 -13.18 6.69 4.15
CA ASN A 295 -12.24 7.00 3.06
C ASN A 295 -10.90 7.51 3.61
N ALA A 296 -10.92 8.25 4.73
CA ALA A 296 -9.73 8.70 5.41
C ALA A 296 -8.92 7.51 5.98
N GLU A 297 -9.57 6.53 6.61
CA GLU A 297 -8.91 5.30 7.08
C GLU A 297 -8.29 4.53 5.91
N GLN A 298 -9.05 4.35 4.82
CA GLN A 298 -8.53 3.70 3.61
C GLN A 298 -7.30 4.44 3.07
N HIS A 299 -7.33 5.77 3.02
CA HIS A 299 -6.20 6.58 2.56
C HIS A 299 -4.96 6.41 3.43
N LEU A 300 -5.12 6.29 4.77
CA LEU A 300 -4.00 6.00 5.67
C LEU A 300 -3.40 4.60 5.44
N TYR A 301 -4.23 3.60 5.12
CA TYR A 301 -3.74 2.28 4.71
C TYR A 301 -2.99 2.37 3.37
N GLU A 302 -3.46 3.15 2.40
CA GLU A 302 -2.75 3.33 1.13
C GLU A 302 -1.38 3.98 1.35
N LEU A 303 -1.28 5.01 2.19
CA LEU A 303 -0.02 5.66 2.56
C LEU A 303 0.97 4.65 3.15
N GLN A 304 0.55 3.91 4.18
CA GLN A 304 1.37 2.89 4.85
C GLN A 304 1.84 1.81 3.86
N TRP A 305 0.92 1.33 3.03
CA TRP A 305 1.20 0.31 2.04
C TRP A 305 2.26 0.78 1.05
N ARG A 306 2.13 2.01 0.54
CA ARG A 306 3.11 2.59 -0.40
C ARG A 306 4.46 2.73 0.24
N GLN A 307 4.57 3.17 1.48
CA GLN A 307 5.86 3.30 2.16
C GLN A 307 6.57 1.95 2.32
N MET A 308 5.83 0.87 2.60
CA MET A 308 6.42 -0.47 2.71
C MET A 308 6.82 -1.06 1.36
N PHE A 309 6.01 -0.87 0.32
CA PHE A 309 6.16 -1.59 -0.95
C PHE A 309 6.66 -0.71 -2.11
N LYS A 310 6.92 0.60 -1.93
CA LYS A 310 7.31 1.55 -3.00
C LYS A 310 8.31 1.00 -4.01
N PRO A 311 9.40 0.31 -3.61
CA PRO A 311 10.40 -0.18 -4.56
C PRO A 311 9.91 -1.28 -5.50
N THR A 312 8.84 -2.00 -5.11
CA THR A 312 8.27 -3.15 -5.82
C THR A 312 6.75 -3.08 -5.86
N ALA A 313 6.18 -1.87 -5.92
CA ALA A 313 4.76 -1.65 -5.62
C ALA A 313 3.89 -2.42 -6.62
N PHE A 314 4.22 -2.37 -7.90
CA PHE A 314 3.45 -3.11 -8.91
C PHE A 314 3.52 -4.64 -8.69
N GLN A 315 4.72 -5.19 -8.44
CA GLN A 315 4.86 -6.63 -8.18
C GLN A 315 4.11 -7.05 -6.91
N SER A 316 4.24 -6.24 -5.86
CA SER A 316 3.60 -6.46 -4.56
C SER A 316 2.08 -6.46 -4.68
N ILE A 317 1.48 -5.46 -5.34
CA ILE A 317 0.01 -5.43 -5.47
C ILE A 317 -0.50 -6.58 -6.34
N ILE A 318 0.23 -6.98 -7.40
CA ILE A 318 -0.15 -8.11 -8.23
C ILE A 318 -0.17 -9.40 -7.41
N LYS A 319 0.87 -9.66 -6.61
CA LYS A 319 0.91 -10.83 -5.70
C LYS A 319 -0.25 -10.79 -4.69
N GLN A 320 -0.49 -9.62 -4.09
CA GLN A 320 -1.54 -9.46 -3.09
C GLN A 320 -2.95 -9.57 -3.67
N ILE A 321 -3.17 -9.12 -4.92
CA ILE A 321 -4.43 -9.34 -5.64
C ILE A 321 -4.73 -10.84 -5.76
N VAL A 322 -3.71 -11.64 -6.08
CA VAL A 322 -3.83 -13.10 -6.22
C VAL A 322 -4.17 -13.74 -4.88
N GLU A 323 -3.48 -13.36 -3.81
CA GLU A 323 -3.76 -13.82 -2.44
C GLU A 323 -5.17 -13.43 -1.99
N TYR A 324 -5.55 -12.16 -2.16
CA TYR A 324 -6.86 -11.63 -1.82
C TYR A 324 -7.99 -12.35 -2.56
N THR A 325 -7.81 -12.58 -3.87
CA THR A 325 -8.79 -13.29 -4.71
C THR A 325 -8.93 -14.74 -4.26
N SER A 326 -7.83 -15.41 -3.92
CA SER A 326 -7.85 -16.79 -3.39
C SER A 326 -8.63 -16.90 -2.09
N TYR A 327 -8.39 -15.97 -1.17
CA TYR A 327 -9.02 -15.94 0.14
C TYR A 327 -10.54 -15.75 0.03
N HIS A 328 -10.98 -14.84 -0.84
CA HIS A 328 -12.41 -14.53 -1.00
C HIS A 328 -13.14 -15.45 -2.00
N ASN A 329 -12.41 -16.19 -2.85
CA ASN A 329 -12.97 -17.15 -3.81
C ASN A 329 -12.24 -18.50 -3.74
N PRO A 330 -12.39 -19.27 -2.65
CA PRO A 330 -11.64 -20.52 -2.44
C PRO A 330 -11.94 -21.61 -3.47
N LEU A 331 -13.13 -21.57 -4.11
CA LEU A 331 -13.52 -22.48 -5.19
C LEU A 331 -12.67 -22.32 -6.46
N TYR A 332 -11.97 -21.19 -6.61
CA TYR A 332 -11.18 -20.83 -7.77
C TYR A 332 -9.80 -20.30 -7.36
N ALA A 333 -9.23 -20.82 -6.28
CA ALA A 333 -7.94 -20.38 -5.75
C ALA A 333 -6.88 -20.34 -6.86
N PRO A 334 -6.30 -19.17 -7.19
CA PRO A 334 -5.13 -19.15 -8.03
C PRO A 334 -3.96 -19.87 -7.34
N LEU A 335 -3.17 -20.57 -8.16
CA LEU A 335 -2.06 -21.40 -7.71
C LEU A 335 -1.00 -20.58 -6.94
N PRO A 336 -0.16 -21.24 -6.11
CA PRO A 336 0.88 -20.58 -5.33
C PRO A 336 1.73 -19.62 -6.18
N SER A 337 1.96 -18.43 -5.62
CA SER A 337 2.87 -17.43 -6.17
C SER A 337 4.23 -18.07 -6.53
N ILE A 338 4.66 -17.92 -7.78
CA ILE A 338 6.01 -18.29 -8.25
C ILE A 338 7.11 -17.32 -7.77
N TRP A 339 6.73 -16.27 -7.04
CA TRP A 339 7.68 -15.32 -6.47
C TRP A 339 8.23 -15.85 -5.15
N PRO A 340 9.56 -15.78 -4.93
CA PRO A 340 10.14 -16.16 -3.66
C PRO A 340 9.47 -15.35 -2.54
N SER A 341 9.09 -16.06 -1.49
CA SER A 341 8.82 -15.45 -0.19
C SER A 341 10.17 -14.97 0.34
N ASN A 342 10.33 -13.67 0.55
CA ASN A 342 11.47 -13.17 1.32
C ASN A 342 11.37 -13.65 2.77
#